data_AF-A0A351A1Q2-F1
#
_entry.id   AF-A0A351A1Q2-F1
#
_cell.length_a   1.000
_cell.length_b   1.000
_cell.length_c   1.000
_cell.angle_alpha   90.00
_cell.angle_beta   90.00
_cell.angle_gamma   90.00
#
_symmetry.space_group_name_H-M   'P 1'
#
loop_
_entity.id
_entity.type
_entity.pdbx_description
1 polymer ?
#
loop_
_entity_poly.entity_id
_entity_poly.type
_entity_poly.pdbx_seq_one_letter_code
_entity_poly.pdbx_strand_id
1 'polypeptide(L)'
;MSKRRYDDSDRRRQTSRNQRALHDYAQRAADLAGDSDRLRRLSEGECKACWYLGRGRIAGAAMTDADCVACGTTVTYSSTATNKLCAKCAHDLNVCIRCGGEKEC
;
A
#
# COMPACT_ATOMS: atom_id res chain seq x y z
N MET A 1 35.29 17.60 1.88
CA MET A 1 33.90 17.52 1.38
C MET A 1 33.24 18.88 1.54
N SER A 2 32.87 19.55 0.44
CA SER A 2 32.19 20.86 0.47
C SER A 2 30.70 20.68 0.79
N LYS A 3 30.17 21.45 1.75
CA LYS A 3 28.75 21.43 2.12
C LYS A 3 27.98 22.30 1.12
N ARG A 4 27.10 21.69 0.31
CA ARG A 4 26.17 22.44 -0.57
C ARG A 4 25.31 23.36 0.29
N ARG A 5 25.22 24.65 -0.08
CA ARG A 5 24.31 25.61 0.57
C ARG A 5 22.90 25.45 0.00
N TYR A 6 21.91 25.51 0.87
CA TYR A 6 20.50 25.57 0.49
C TYR A 6 20.21 26.87 -0.25
N ASP A 7 19.44 26.80 -1.34
CA ASP A 7 19.09 27.96 -2.15
C ASP A 7 17.59 28.01 -2.52
N ASP A 8 17.20 29.03 -3.30
CA ASP A 8 15.81 29.21 -3.73
C ASP A 8 15.30 28.07 -4.62
N SER A 9 16.17 27.42 -5.38
CA SER A 9 15.79 26.27 -6.22
C SER A 9 15.41 25.06 -5.35
N ASP A 10 16.10 24.84 -4.23
CA ASP A 10 15.75 23.81 -3.25
C ASP A 10 14.37 24.10 -2.64
N ARG A 11 14.11 25.37 -2.27
CA ARG A 11 12.80 25.81 -1.77
C ARG A 11 11.69 25.53 -2.77
N ARG A 12 11.84 26.00 -4.02
CA ARG A 12 10.81 25.81 -5.07
C ARG A 12 10.55 24.33 -5.34
N ARG A 13 11.61 23.51 -5.40
CA ARG A 13 11.51 22.06 -5.57
C ARG A 13 10.74 21.43 -4.42
N GLN A 14 11.03 21.83 -3.18
CA GLN A 14 10.33 21.31 -2.01
C GLN A 14 8.87 21.74 -1.97
N THR A 15 8.56 23.01 -2.26
CA THR A 15 7.18 23.50 -2.37
C THR A 15 6.38 22.70 -3.40
N SER A 16 6.95 22.47 -4.59
CA SER A 16 6.29 21.67 -5.63
C SER A 16 6.04 20.22 -5.20
N ARG A 17 6.98 19.60 -4.47
CA ARG A 17 6.78 18.27 -3.88
C ARG A 17 5.67 18.26 -2.84
N ASN A 18 5.65 19.26 -1.97
CA ASN A 18 4.63 19.38 -0.93
C ASN A 18 3.23 19.56 -1.55
N GLN A 19 3.09 20.40 -2.58
CA GLN A 19 1.83 20.59 -3.29
C GLN A 19 1.30 19.28 -3.89
N ARG A 20 2.16 18.49 -4.54
CA ARG A 20 1.79 17.15 -5.04
C ARG A 20 1.37 16.22 -3.92
N ALA A 21 2.13 16.17 -2.83
CA ALA A 21 1.78 15.32 -1.69
C ALA A 21 0.42 15.68 -1.10
N LEU A 22 0.13 16.98 -0.89
CA LEU A 22 -1.16 17.45 -0.39
C LEU A 22 -2.32 17.05 -1.32
N HIS A 23 -2.15 17.22 -2.63
CA HIS A 23 -3.12 16.79 -3.62
C HIS A 23 -3.36 15.27 -3.58
N ASP A 24 -2.29 14.47 -3.55
CA ASP A 24 -2.38 13.01 -3.49
C ASP A 24 -3.08 12.53 -2.21
N TYR A 25 -2.81 13.15 -1.06
CA TYR A 25 -3.51 12.84 0.19
C TYR A 25 -4.99 13.18 0.11
N ALA A 26 -5.36 14.35 -0.41
CA ALA A 26 -6.75 14.74 -0.57
C ALA A 26 -7.50 13.79 -1.51
N GLN A 27 -6.90 13.40 -2.64
CA GLN A 27 -7.49 12.44 -3.57
C GLN A 27 -7.71 11.07 -2.92
N ARG A 28 -6.71 10.54 -2.21
CA ARG A 28 -6.84 9.25 -1.50
C ARG A 28 -7.92 9.28 -0.43
N ALA A 29 -8.09 10.41 0.26
CA ALA A 29 -9.17 10.57 1.23
C ALA A 29 -10.55 10.54 0.56
N ALA A 30 -10.70 11.19 -0.61
CA ALA A 30 -11.92 11.13 -1.40
C ALA A 30 -12.21 9.72 -1.93
N ASP A 31 -11.20 9.04 -2.48
CA ASP A 31 -11.32 7.66 -2.99
C ASP A 31 -11.71 6.70 -1.86
N LEU A 32 -11.11 6.86 -0.67
CA LEU A 32 -11.44 6.09 0.53
C LEU A 32 -12.89 6.32 0.96
N ALA A 33 -13.35 7.57 0.97
CA ALA A 33 -14.71 7.92 1.37
C ALA A 33 -15.76 7.39 0.40
N GLY A 34 -15.48 7.43 -0.91
CA GLY A 34 -16.39 6.94 -1.95
C GLY A 34 -16.28 5.44 -2.25
N ASP A 35 -15.21 4.79 -1.79
CA ASP A 35 -14.84 3.41 -2.13
C ASP A 35 -14.97 3.11 -3.63
N SER A 36 -14.45 4.00 -4.48
CA SER A 36 -14.63 3.97 -5.94
C SER A 36 -14.11 2.69 -6.59
N ASP A 37 -13.09 2.07 -5.99
CA ASP A 37 -12.48 0.82 -6.43
C ASP A 37 -13.01 -0.42 -5.67
N ARG A 38 -14.18 -0.36 -5.00
CA ARG A 38 -14.70 -1.44 -4.13
C ARG A 38 -14.58 -2.83 -4.75
N LEU A 39 -15.10 -3.01 -5.97
CA LEU A 39 -15.09 -4.32 -6.63
C LEU A 39 -13.66 -4.84 -6.86
N ARG A 40 -12.75 -3.94 -7.24
CA ARG A 40 -11.36 -4.26 -7.52
C ARG A 40 -10.58 -4.58 -6.25
N ARG A 41 -10.73 -3.80 -5.17
CA ARG A 41 -10.04 -4.10 -3.90
C ARG A 41 -10.51 -5.44 -3.33
N LEU A 42 -11.81 -5.76 -3.45
CA LEU A 42 -12.37 -7.01 -2.94
C LEU A 42 -11.90 -8.22 -3.73
N SER A 43 -11.74 -8.09 -5.06
CA SER A 43 -11.17 -9.15 -5.91
C SER A 43 -9.69 -9.40 -5.60
N GLU A 44 -8.94 -8.34 -5.28
CA GLU A 44 -7.54 -8.43 -4.82
C GLU A 44 -7.42 -8.87 -3.35
N GLY A 45 -8.55 -9.04 -2.65
CA GLY A 45 -8.55 -9.49 -1.27
C GLY A 45 -8.16 -8.42 -0.25
N GLU A 46 -8.17 -7.12 -0.60
CA GLU A 46 -7.74 -6.02 0.27
C GLU A 46 -8.91 -5.28 0.94
N CYS A 47 -8.71 -4.86 2.20
CA CYS A 47 -9.59 -3.90 2.87
C CYS A 47 -9.34 -2.47 2.37
N LYS A 48 -10.26 -1.54 2.63
CA LYS A 48 -10.13 -0.12 2.20
C LYS A 48 -8.83 0.51 2.68
N ALA A 49 -8.43 0.27 3.93
CA ALA A 49 -7.22 0.84 4.49
C ALA A 49 -5.96 0.36 3.73
N CYS A 50 -5.84 -0.94 3.43
CA CYS A 50 -4.71 -1.44 2.67
C CYS A 50 -4.72 -0.95 1.23
N TRP A 51 -5.91 -0.87 0.62
CA TRP A 51 -6.07 -0.48 -0.77
C TRP A 51 -5.81 1.01 -1.01
N TYR A 52 -6.45 1.92 -0.25
CA TYR A 52 -6.34 3.36 -0.49
C TYR A 52 -5.17 4.00 0.26
N LEU A 53 -4.94 3.60 1.52
CA LEU A 53 -3.87 4.19 2.34
C LEU A 53 -2.53 3.47 2.14
N GLY A 54 -2.56 2.19 1.78
CA GLY A 54 -1.36 1.38 1.53
C GLY A 54 -0.69 1.62 0.17
N ARG A 55 -1.33 2.34 -0.77
CA ARG A 55 -0.77 2.70 -2.10
C ARG A 55 0.52 3.54 -2.04
N GLY A 56 0.85 4.13 -0.90
CA GLY A 56 2.10 4.88 -0.69
C GLY A 56 3.27 4.04 -0.16
N ARG A 57 3.12 2.72 -0.01
CA ARG A 57 4.19 1.86 0.50
C ARG A 57 5.35 1.80 -0.48
N ILE A 58 6.57 1.96 0.04
CA ILE A 58 7.79 1.69 -0.69
C ILE A 58 7.96 0.16 -0.74
N ALA A 59 8.06 -0.38 -1.95
CA ALA A 59 8.37 -1.77 -2.20
C ALA A 59 9.60 -1.87 -3.10
N GLY A 60 10.52 -2.77 -2.77
CA GLY A 60 11.65 -3.10 -3.64
C GLY A 60 11.22 -4.08 -4.73
N ALA A 61 11.80 -3.94 -5.92
CA ALA A 61 11.67 -4.94 -6.99
C ALA A 61 12.56 -6.14 -6.64
N ALA A 62 11.97 -7.21 -6.10
CA ALA A 62 12.67 -8.39 -5.61
C ALA A 62 11.73 -9.60 -5.57
N MET A 63 12.25 -10.79 -5.84
CA MET A 63 11.52 -12.03 -5.55
C MET A 63 11.63 -12.30 -4.05
N THR A 64 10.51 -12.31 -3.35
CA THR A 64 10.46 -12.44 -1.89
C THR A 64 9.55 -13.59 -1.50
N ASP A 65 10.09 -14.55 -0.77
CA ASP A 65 9.30 -15.62 -0.17
C ASP A 65 8.78 -15.18 1.20
N ALA A 66 7.52 -15.46 1.49
CA ALA A 66 6.94 -15.26 2.82
C ALA A 66 5.90 -16.34 3.13
N ASP A 67 5.86 -16.75 4.39
CA ASP A 67 4.94 -17.77 4.87
C ASP A 67 3.59 -17.14 5.26
N CYS A 68 2.51 -17.79 4.84
CA CYS A 68 1.17 -17.45 5.30
C CYS A 68 1.07 -17.62 6.82
N VAL A 69 0.69 -16.57 7.54
CA VAL A 69 0.59 -16.59 9.01
C VAL A 69 -0.48 -17.55 9.54
N ALA A 70 -1.43 -17.98 8.71
CA ALA A 70 -2.52 -18.89 9.10
C ALA A 70 -2.21 -20.37 8.83
N CYS A 71 -1.59 -20.70 7.70
CA CYS A 71 -1.37 -22.09 7.29
C CYS A 71 0.10 -22.48 7.09
N GLY A 72 1.03 -21.54 7.22
CA GLY A 72 2.48 -21.78 7.04
C GLY A 72 2.93 -22.02 5.60
N THR A 73 2.03 -21.96 4.62
CA THR A 73 2.41 -22.14 3.21
C THR A 73 3.25 -20.96 2.72
N THR A 74 4.44 -21.27 2.20
CA THR A 74 5.33 -20.29 1.56
C THR A 74 4.76 -19.83 0.21
N VAL A 75 4.73 -18.52 0.00
CA VAL A 75 4.31 -17.87 -1.25
C VAL A 75 5.43 -16.96 -1.73
N THR A 76 5.73 -17.01 -3.02
CA THR A 76 6.69 -16.12 -3.67
C THR A 76 6.00 -14.89 -4.25
N TYR A 77 6.52 -13.70 -3.95
CA TYR A 77 6.04 -12.40 -4.41
C TYR A 77 7.08 -11.71 -5.30
N SER A 78 6.64 -10.90 -6.26
CA SER A 78 7.52 -10.14 -7.16
C SER A 78 8.04 -8.82 -6.57
N SER A 79 7.75 -8.55 -5.28
CA SER A 79 8.27 -7.40 -4.56
C SER A 79 8.47 -7.71 -3.08
N THR A 80 9.17 -6.83 -2.38
CA THR A 80 9.30 -6.91 -0.91
C THR A 80 8.00 -6.60 -0.16
N ALA A 81 6.95 -6.15 -0.84
CA ALA A 81 5.64 -5.92 -0.23
C ALA A 81 4.81 -7.20 -0.27
N THR A 82 5.13 -8.14 0.63
CA THR A 82 4.46 -9.44 0.75
C THR A 82 3.11 -9.34 1.47
N ASN A 83 2.28 -10.38 1.34
CA ASN A 83 1.00 -10.50 2.06
C ASN A 83 1.21 -11.29 3.34
N LYS A 84 0.41 -11.02 4.39
CA LYS A 84 0.41 -11.85 5.60
C LYS A 84 -0.27 -13.20 5.37
N LEU A 85 -1.29 -13.24 4.52
CA LEU A 85 -2.07 -14.45 4.25
C LEU A 85 -1.90 -14.87 2.79
N CYS A 86 -1.98 -16.17 2.53
CA CYS A 86 -2.20 -16.68 1.18
C CYS A 86 -3.65 -16.39 0.74
N ALA A 87 -3.91 -16.45 -0.58
CA ALA A 87 -5.23 -16.16 -1.13
C ALA A 87 -6.33 -17.06 -0.56
N LYS A 88 -6.03 -18.35 -0.35
CA LYS A 88 -6.96 -19.32 0.23
C LYS A 88 -7.36 -18.94 1.65
N CYS A 89 -6.40 -18.73 2.55
CA CYS A 89 -6.71 -18.41 3.95
C CYS A 89 -7.44 -17.07 4.08
N ALA A 90 -7.07 -16.06 3.28
CA ALA A 90 -7.77 -14.78 3.29
C ALA A 90 -9.23 -14.92 2.83
N HIS A 91 -9.48 -15.76 1.82
CA HIS A 91 -10.83 -16.08 1.36
C HIS A 91 -11.63 -16.85 2.42
N ASP A 92 -11.09 -17.96 2.93
CA ASP A 92 -11.78 -18.85 3.88
C ASP A 92 -12.12 -18.15 5.21
N LEU A 93 -11.26 -17.24 5.65
CA LEU A 93 -11.45 -16.44 6.87
C LEU A 93 -12.20 -15.12 6.62
N ASN A 94 -12.49 -14.78 5.36
CA ASN A 94 -13.10 -13.51 4.94
C ASN A 94 -12.39 -12.26 5.51
N VAL A 95 -11.06 -12.23 5.43
CA VAL A 95 -10.22 -11.13 5.91
C VAL A 95 -9.33 -10.57 4.81
N CYS A 96 -8.77 -9.39 5.05
CA CYS A 96 -7.79 -8.76 4.17
C CYS A 96 -6.53 -9.62 4.04
N ILE A 97 -6.16 -9.97 2.81
CA ILE A 97 -4.97 -10.78 2.49
C ILE A 97 -3.67 -10.13 2.99
N ARG A 98 -3.64 -8.79 3.01
CA ARG A 98 -2.47 -8.00 3.41
C ARG A 98 -2.29 -7.93 4.92
N CYS A 99 -3.33 -7.51 5.64
CA CYS A 99 -3.21 -7.17 7.06
C CYS A 99 -3.89 -8.15 8.02
N GLY A 100 -4.82 -8.98 7.53
CA GLY A 100 -5.67 -9.87 8.32
C GLY A 100 -6.88 -9.19 8.98
N GLY A 101 -7.12 -7.90 8.74
CA GLY A 101 -8.30 -7.20 9.24
C GLY A 101 -9.57 -7.51 8.45
N GLU A 102 -10.72 -7.01 8.93
CA GLU A 102 -12.01 -7.17 8.25
C GLU A 102 -11.97 -6.60 6.82
N LYS A 103 -12.55 -7.34 5.88
CA LYS A 103 -12.46 -7.04 4.45
C LYS A 103 -13.30 -5.83 4.03
N GLU A 104 -14.41 -5.56 4.75
CA GLU A 104 -15.38 -4.51 4.41
C GLU A 104 -15.26 -3.23 5.23
N CYS A 105 -14.25 -3.13 6.12
CA CYS A 105 -13.98 -1.90 6.87
C CYS A 105 -13.84 -0.69 5.95
#